data_AF-A0A1F9VE56-F1
#
_entry.id   AF-A0A1F9VE56-F1
#
_cell.length_a   1.000
_cell.length_b   1.000
_cell.length_c   1.000
_cell.angle_alpha   90.00
_cell.angle_beta   90.00
_cell.angle_gamma   90.00
#
_symmetry.space_group_name_H-M   'P 1'
#
loop_
_entity.id
_entity.type
_entity.pdbx_description
1 polymer ?
#
loop_
_entity_poly.entity_id
_entity_poly.type
_entity_poly.pdbx_seq_one_letter_code
_entity_poly.pdbx_strand_id
1 'polypeptide(L)'
;MTCCGPVTVTEREAEIIKTFAQERDIRWRTLSNLRCGFLQGGRCAMYEVRPFACRAMGVIKEMPCPRQVGPLSFPADRAANEGWMSSSDRLLSDVMSDAP
;
A
#
# COMPACT_ATOMS: atom_id res chain seq x y z
N MET A 1 2.77 12.42 -8.87
CA MET A 1 2.86 10.95 -8.74
C MET A 1 1.45 10.39 -8.72
N THR A 2 1.03 9.79 -9.83
CA THR A 2 -0.22 9.03 -9.95
C THR A 2 -0.11 7.77 -9.08
N CYS A 3 -1.17 7.42 -8.35
CA CYS A 3 -1.17 6.17 -7.57
C CYS A 3 -1.09 4.99 -8.53
N CYS A 4 -0.37 3.94 -8.15
CA CYS A 4 -0.24 2.72 -8.95
C CYS A 4 -1.51 1.84 -8.95
N GLY A 5 -2.62 2.34 -8.38
CA GLY A 5 -3.89 1.65 -8.28
C GLY A 5 -4.46 1.63 -6.86
N PRO A 6 -5.63 1.00 -6.65
CA PRO A 6 -6.12 0.67 -5.32
C PRO A 6 -5.12 -0.25 -4.62
N VAL A 7 -4.81 0.06 -3.36
CA VAL A 7 -3.83 -0.68 -2.55
C VAL A 7 -4.59 -1.62 -1.63
N THR A 8 -4.32 -2.92 -1.71
CA THR A 8 -4.79 -3.89 -0.75
C THR A 8 -3.84 -3.97 0.44
N VAL A 9 -4.40 -4.29 1.61
CA VAL A 9 -3.68 -4.52 2.85
C VAL A 9 -4.26 -5.70 3.59
N THR A 10 -3.39 -6.47 4.25
CA THR A 10 -3.80 -7.45 5.24
C THR A 10 -4.34 -6.75 6.49
N GLU A 11 -5.07 -7.47 7.34
CA GLU A 11 -5.53 -6.95 8.64
C GLU A 11 -4.38 -6.52 9.54
N ARG A 12 -3.27 -7.28 9.52
CA ARG A 12 -2.08 -6.94 10.30
C ARG A 12 -1.41 -5.64 9.82
N GLU A 13 -1.30 -5.44 8.51
CA GLU A 13 -0.76 -4.21 7.94
C GLU A 13 -1.68 -3.02 8.23
N ALA A 14 -2.99 -3.23 8.17
CA ALA A 14 -3.97 -2.22 8.54
C ALA A 14 -3.78 -1.73 9.98
N GLU A 15 -3.62 -2.63 10.95
CA GLU A 15 -3.34 -2.27 12.35
C GLU A 15 -2.06 -1.44 12.48
N ILE A 16 -0.96 -1.89 11.88
CA ILE A 16 0.34 -1.21 11.94
C ILE A 16 0.22 0.20 11.34
N ILE A 17 -0.44 0.34 10.19
CA ILE A 17 -0.64 1.63 9.53
C ILE A 17 -1.51 2.55 10.40
N LYS A 18 -2.59 2.04 11.01
CA LYS A 18 -3.46 2.82 11.91
C LYS A 18 -2.69 3.35 13.10
N THR A 19 -1.97 2.49 13.82
CA THR A 19 -1.18 2.89 14.98
C THR A 19 -0.14 3.94 14.61
N PHE A 20 0.63 3.70 13.54
CA PHE A 20 1.63 4.65 13.05
C PHE A 20 1.02 6.00 12.66
N ALA A 21 -0.14 5.97 11.99
CA ALA A 21 -0.84 7.17 11.57
C ALA A 21 -1.34 7.98 12.77
N GLN A 22 -1.91 7.32 13.78
CA GLN A 22 -2.39 7.94 15.01
C GLN A 22 -1.24 8.56 15.81
N GLU A 23 -0.13 7.84 16.00
CA GLU A 23 1.04 8.32 16.76
C GLU A 23 1.68 9.57 16.13
N ARG A 24 1.52 9.77 14.82
CA ARG A 24 2.13 10.90 14.08
C ARG A 24 1.13 11.91 13.52
N ASP A 25 -0.14 11.85 13.95
CA ASP A 25 -1.24 12.68 13.43
C ASP A 25 -1.30 12.72 11.88
N ILE A 26 -1.01 11.58 11.25
CA ILE A 26 -1.10 11.43 9.80
C ILE A 26 -2.53 11.07 9.45
N ARG A 27 -3.21 11.96 8.73
CA ARG A 27 -4.59 11.72 8.29
C ARG A 27 -4.66 11.25 6.85
N TRP A 28 -5.59 10.33 6.59
CA TRP A 28 -6.00 10.02 5.23
C TRP A 28 -6.66 11.25 4.60
N ARG A 29 -6.16 11.68 3.45
CA ARG A 29 -6.78 12.77 2.68
C ARG A 29 -7.51 12.17 1.49
N THR A 30 -8.82 12.39 1.38
CA THR A 30 -9.55 12.05 0.16
C THR A 30 -9.03 12.93 -0.97
N LEU A 31 -8.27 12.34 -1.89
CA LEU A 31 -7.74 13.04 -3.06
C LEU A 31 -8.58 12.68 -4.28
N SER A 32 -8.86 13.69 -5.12
CA SER A 32 -9.41 13.47 -6.45
C SER A 32 -8.38 12.74 -7.34
N ASN A 33 -8.87 12.11 -8.41
CA ASN A 33 -8.05 11.52 -9.49
C ASN A 33 -7.20 10.31 -9.09
N LEU A 34 -7.76 9.36 -8.32
CA LEU A 34 -7.09 8.10 -7.95
C LEU A 34 -5.72 8.32 -7.29
N ARG A 35 -5.53 9.40 -6.52
CA ARG A 35 -4.27 9.63 -5.78
C ARG A 35 -4.37 9.02 -4.38
N CYS A 36 -3.30 8.36 -3.93
CA CYS A 36 -3.22 7.79 -2.58
C CYS A 36 -3.41 8.88 -1.52
N GLY A 37 -4.30 8.67 -0.54
CA GLY A 37 -4.58 9.66 0.50
C GLY A 37 -3.42 9.96 1.46
N PHE A 38 -2.41 9.08 1.49
CA PHE A 38 -1.15 9.30 2.21
C PHE A 38 -0.10 10.09 1.41
N LEU A 39 -0.40 10.48 0.16
CA LEU A 39 0.50 11.30 -0.63
C LEU A 39 0.37 12.77 -0.22
N GLN A 40 1.20 13.20 0.73
CA GLN A 40 1.22 14.55 1.29
C GLN A 40 2.52 15.26 0.90
N GLY A 41 2.44 16.48 0.36
CA GLY A 41 3.64 17.25 -0.03
C GLY A 41 4.54 16.55 -1.07
N GLY A 42 3.97 15.63 -1.88
CA GLY A 42 4.73 14.85 -2.87
C GLY A 42 5.46 13.64 -2.31
N ARG A 43 5.33 13.35 -1.00
CA ARG A 43 5.94 12.18 -0.34
C ARG A 43 4.86 11.31 0.31
N CYS A 44 5.18 10.03 0.51
CA CYS A 44 4.30 9.13 1.26
C CYS A 44 4.45 9.43 2.76
N ALA A 45 3.38 9.87 3.42
CA ALA A 45 3.39 10.16 4.85
C ALA A 45 3.62 8.91 5.71
N MET A 46 3.24 7.73 5.21
CA MET A 46 3.41 6.44 5.90
C MET A 46 4.58 5.61 5.35
N TYR A 47 5.62 6.24 4.81
CA TYR A 47 6.67 5.54 4.04
C TYR A 47 7.30 4.34 4.78
N GLU A 48 7.51 4.48 6.09
CA GLU A 48 8.10 3.47 6.99
C GLU A 48 7.24 2.21 7.14
N VAL A 49 5.92 2.36 7.10
CA VAL A 49 4.94 1.28 7.30
C VAL A 49 4.12 0.99 6.05
N ARG A 50 4.65 1.33 4.86
CA ARG A 50 3.96 1.06 3.59
C ARG A 50 3.60 -0.41 3.50
N PRO A 51 2.40 -0.77 3.05
CA PRO A 51 2.01 -2.16 2.91
C PRO A 51 2.83 -2.86 1.82
N PHE A 52 2.81 -4.18 1.85
CA PHE A 52 3.56 -5.02 0.95
C PHE A 52 3.30 -4.67 -0.51
N ALA A 53 2.04 -4.52 -0.92
CA ALA A 53 1.68 -4.13 -2.28
C ALA A 53 2.42 -2.86 -2.76
N CYS A 54 2.55 -1.83 -1.89
CA CYS A 54 3.29 -0.60 -2.19
C CYS A 54 4.81 -0.78 -2.28
N ARG A 55 5.38 -1.78 -1.59
CA ARG A 55 6.81 -2.11 -1.64
C ARG A 55 7.13 -3.03 -2.83
N ALA A 56 6.19 -3.90 -3.18
CA ALA A 56 6.32 -4.94 -4.19
C ALA A 56 6.11 -4.41 -5.61
N MET A 57 5.17 -3.48 -5.79
CA MET A 57 4.80 -2.98 -7.10
C MET A 57 5.98 -2.30 -7.81
N GLY A 58 6.31 -2.81 -9.00
CA GLY A 58 7.48 -2.39 -9.77
C GLY A 58 8.80 -3.03 -9.37
N VAL A 59 8.79 -3.88 -8.34
CA VAL A 59 9.97 -4.59 -7.82
C VAL A 59 9.86 -6.10 -8.05
N ILE A 60 8.69 -6.69 -7.81
CA ILE A 60 8.45 -8.13 -8.02
C ILE A 60 7.84 -8.43 -9.40
N LYS A 61 8.04 -9.66 -9.89
CA LYS A 61 7.73 -10.04 -11.27
C LYS A 61 6.24 -9.97 -11.60
N GLU A 62 5.40 -10.35 -10.65
CA GLU A 62 3.96 -10.47 -10.82
C GLU A 62 3.21 -9.18 -10.52
N MET A 63 3.89 -8.18 -9.95
CA MET A 63 3.37 -6.82 -9.83
C MET A 63 4.26 -5.86 -10.62
N PRO A 64 4.34 -6.01 -11.95
CA PRO A 64 5.18 -5.13 -12.77
C PRO A 64 4.67 -3.69 -12.66
N CYS A 65 5.59 -2.72 -12.66
CA CYS A 65 5.19 -1.33 -12.69
C CYS A 65 4.49 -1.07 -14.04
N PRO A 66 3.24 -0.56 -14.08
CA PRO A 66 2.58 -0.22 -15.34
C PRO A 66 3.29 0.91 -16.09
N ARG A 67 4.19 1.62 -15.41
CA ARG A 67 5.06 2.67 -15.96
C ARG A 67 6.43 2.15 -16.41
N GLN A 68 6.70 0.84 -16.24
CA GLN A 68 7.93 0.14 -16.64
C GLN A 68 9.24 0.72 -16.05
N VAL A 69 9.19 1.23 -14.82
CA VAL A 69 10.33 1.84 -14.13
C VAL A 69 11.01 0.82 -13.19
N GLY A 70 11.78 -0.15 -13.72
CA GLY A 70 12.64 -1.02 -12.91
C GLY A 70 12.83 -2.48 -13.41
N PRO A 71 13.98 -3.13 -13.14
CA PRO A 71 14.23 -4.54 -13.49
C PRO A 71 13.63 -5.53 -12.45
N LEU A 72 13.13 -6.70 -12.89
CA LEU A 72 12.36 -7.72 -12.13
C LEU A 72 13.26 -8.93 -11.74
N SER A 73 13.03 -9.78 -10.71
CA SER A 73 11.81 -10.59 -10.45
C SER A 73 11.85 -11.39 -9.12
N PHE A 74 10.70 -11.63 -8.49
CA PHE A 74 10.42 -12.62 -7.42
C PHE A 74 9.13 -13.38 -7.77
N PRO A 75 8.92 -14.69 -7.47
CA PRO A 75 7.71 -15.48 -7.83
C PRO A 75 6.45 -15.30 -6.93
N ALA A 76 5.23 -15.36 -7.50
CA ALA A 76 3.97 -15.20 -6.74
C ALA A 76 3.56 -16.39 -5.86
N ASP A 77 3.86 -17.61 -6.25
CA ASP A 77 3.66 -18.82 -5.43
C ASP A 77 4.50 -18.74 -4.13
N ARG A 78 5.70 -18.17 -4.23
CA ARG A 78 6.55 -17.88 -3.10
C ARG A 78 5.97 -16.78 -2.21
N ALA A 79 5.42 -15.71 -2.77
CA ALA A 79 4.77 -14.65 -2.00
C ALA A 79 3.53 -15.16 -1.22
N ALA A 80 2.74 -16.06 -1.81
CA ALA A 80 1.61 -16.70 -1.14
C ALA A 80 2.07 -17.61 0.01
N ASN A 81 3.10 -18.43 -0.22
CA ASN A 81 3.67 -19.32 0.81
C ASN A 81 4.32 -18.57 1.97
N GLU A 82 4.85 -17.37 1.73
CA GLU A 82 5.42 -16.50 2.77
C GLU A 82 4.36 -15.65 3.49
N GLY A 83 3.07 -15.80 3.13
CA GLY A 83 1.94 -15.16 3.83
C GLY A 83 1.69 -13.70 3.45
N TRP A 84 2.12 -13.28 2.25
CA TRP A 84 2.07 -11.88 1.82
C TRP A 84 0.78 -11.52 1.05
N MET A 85 -0.13 -12.49 0.87
CA MET A 85 -1.45 -12.35 0.25
C MET A 85 -2.45 -13.30 0.92
N SER A 86 -3.65 -12.83 1.28
CA SER A 86 -4.70 -13.62 1.98
C SER A 86 -6.10 -13.35 1.43
N SER A 87 -7.03 -14.31 1.58
CA SER A 87 -8.45 -14.11 1.29
C SER A 87 -9.13 -13.03 2.14
N SER A 88 -8.44 -12.54 3.18
CA SER A 88 -8.90 -11.48 4.09
C SER A 88 -8.40 -10.08 3.72
N ASP A 89 -7.72 -9.93 2.58
CA ASP A 89 -7.16 -8.64 2.16
C ASP A 89 -8.26 -7.61 1.89
N ARG A 90 -8.10 -6.40 2.43
CA ARG A 90 -9.05 -5.28 2.29
C ARG A 90 -8.41 -4.12 1.55
N LEU A 91 -9.20 -3.23 0.96
CA LEU A 91 -8.67 -2.00 0.39
C LEU A 91 -8.21 -1.05 1.51
N LEU A 92 -7.01 -0.50 1.36
CA LEU A 92 -6.46 0.48 2.29
C LEU A 92 -7.36 1.71 2.42
N SER A 93 -8.02 2.12 1.33
CA SER A 93 -8.99 3.21 1.35
C SER A 93 -10.12 2.97 2.34
N ASP A 94 -10.62 1.75 2.41
CA ASP A 94 -11.79 1.41 3.21
C ASP A 94 -11.38 1.38 4.68
N VAL A 95 -10.25 0.72 4.96
CA VAL A 95 -9.66 0.61 6.29
C VAL A 95 -9.34 1.99 6.90
N MET A 96 -8.91 2.96 6.08
CA MET A 96 -8.55 4.31 6.52
C MET A 96 -9.73 5.29 6.52
N SER A 97 -10.75 5.09 5.68
CA SER A 97 -11.97 5.91 5.70
C SER A 97 -12.80 5.68 6.98
N ASP A 98 -12.60 4.53 7.62
CA ASP A 98 -13.20 4.15 8.90
C ASP A 98 -12.36 4.60 10.13
N ALA A 99 -11.19 5.23 9.93
CA ALA A 99 -10.33 5.67 11.02
C ALA A 99 -10.71 7.10 11.49
N PRO A 100 -10.88 7.33 12.81
CA PRO A 100 -11.29 8.63 13.36
C PRO A 100 -10.24 9.74 13.18
#